data_AF-A0AAU9UPN0-F1
#
_entry.id   AF-A0AAU9UPN0-F1
#
_cell.length_a   1.000
_cell.length_b   1.000
_cell.length_c   1.000
_cell.angle_alpha   90.00
_cell.angle_beta   90.00
_cell.angle_gamma   90.00
#
_symmetry.space_group_name_H-M   'P 1'
#
loop_
_entity.id
_entity.type
_entity.pdbx_description
1 polymer ?
#
loop_
_entity_poly.entity_id
_entity_poly.type
_entity_poly.pdbx_seq_one_letter_code
_entity_poly.pdbx_strand_id
1 'polypeptide(L)'
;MPVALGSLGGEGEYREYHHLSPHHHHHHQLQYEYAPPPPLYHPIPDPYYRRHAPYFGQPDYRVYELNKRLQQRTEDSDNLWWDAFATEFFEDDATLTLTFCLEDGPKRYTIGRTLIPRYFRSIYEGGVSELYYTMRQPKESFHNTSITLDCDHCTMVTHHGKPMFTKVCTEGRLILEFTFDDLMRIKSWHLAVRAHRELIPRQAVHAPEHAALDQLAKNITRQGITNSTLNYLRVRATCLSTFDSVPALGGGGSGAAAYYRAPRAPAQPLNMPIFYRSKGKLDLAY
;
A
#
# COMPACT_ATOMS: atom_id res chain seq x y z
N MET A 1 68.76 -31.34 -1.26
CA MET A 1 69.19 -32.54 -0.51
C MET A 1 70.43 -32.14 0.28
N PRO A 2 70.59 -32.42 1.60
CA PRO A 2 69.96 -33.48 2.43
C PRO A 2 69.02 -32.93 3.56
N VAL A 3 67.97 -33.63 4.04
CA VAL A 3 67.84 -34.75 5.03
C VAL A 3 68.05 -34.28 6.50
N ALA A 4 67.30 -34.61 7.55
CA ALA A 4 65.97 -35.19 7.87
C ALA A 4 65.82 -35.22 9.43
N LEU A 5 64.70 -35.80 9.90
CA LEU A 5 64.34 -36.29 11.27
C LEU A 5 63.54 -35.28 12.13
N GLY A 6 62.34 -35.53 12.65
CA GLY A 6 61.53 -36.75 12.78
C GLY A 6 61.15 -36.99 14.25
N SER A 7 59.88 -37.37 14.52
CA SER A 7 59.38 -38.06 15.73
C SER A 7 59.19 -37.22 17.02
N LEU A 8 58.16 -37.37 17.89
CA LEU A 8 57.09 -38.35 18.12
C LEU A 8 55.94 -37.69 18.94
N GLY A 9 54.71 -38.15 18.73
CA GLY A 9 53.60 -37.98 19.68
C GLY A 9 53.69 -38.99 20.82
N GLY A 10 53.12 -38.65 21.98
CA GLY A 10 53.07 -39.49 23.17
C GLY A 10 51.65 -39.53 23.76
N GLU A 11 51.16 -40.75 23.92
CA GLU A 11 49.91 -41.14 24.58
C GLU A 11 50.11 -41.29 26.11
N GLY A 12 49.02 -41.19 26.88
CA GLY A 12 48.68 -42.22 27.88
C GLY A 12 49.22 -42.16 29.32
N GLU A 13 48.24 -42.20 30.25
CA GLU A 13 48.21 -42.88 31.57
C GLU A 13 48.64 -42.20 32.90
N TYR A 14 47.60 -42.03 33.74
CA TYR A 14 47.44 -42.35 35.18
C TYR A 14 48.65 -42.47 36.13
N ARG A 15 48.60 -41.74 37.26
CA ARG A 15 48.60 -42.36 38.61
C ARG A 15 48.25 -41.40 39.76
N GLU A 16 47.56 -42.00 40.73
CA GLU A 16 46.98 -41.56 41.99
C GLU A 16 47.99 -41.54 43.17
N TYR A 17 47.57 -41.00 44.33
CA TYR A 17 47.79 -41.39 45.76
C TYR A 17 47.79 -40.09 46.62
N HIS A 18 46.98 -39.91 47.66
CA HIS A 18 46.88 -40.71 48.88
C HIS A 18 45.55 -40.52 49.66
N HIS A 19 45.13 -41.63 50.28
CA HIS A 19 44.07 -41.86 51.28
C HIS A 19 44.20 -41.05 52.60
N LEU A 20 43.06 -40.87 53.31
CA LEU A 20 42.81 -41.33 54.71
C LEU A 20 41.33 -41.07 55.13
N SER A 21 40.68 -42.07 55.74
CA SER A 21 39.28 -42.10 56.27
C SER A 21 39.29 -42.21 57.83
N PRO A 22 38.17 -42.52 58.53
CA PRO A 22 36.92 -41.76 58.81
C PRO A 22 36.61 -41.66 60.34
N HIS A 23 35.59 -40.89 60.79
CA HIS A 23 34.56 -41.28 61.80
C HIS A 23 33.75 -40.10 62.46
N HIS A 24 32.42 -40.24 62.43
CA HIS A 24 31.35 -39.88 63.40
C HIS A 24 31.09 -38.43 63.89
N HIS A 25 29.82 -37.97 63.82
CA HIS A 25 28.86 -37.94 64.96
C HIS A 25 27.49 -37.32 64.57
N HIS A 26 26.49 -37.65 65.39
CA HIS A 26 25.04 -37.48 65.24
C HIS A 26 24.46 -36.05 65.31
N HIS A 27 23.30 -35.92 64.65
CA HIS A 27 22.16 -35.02 64.88
C HIS A 27 22.13 -34.15 66.15
N HIS A 28 22.05 -32.82 65.94
CA HIS A 28 21.21 -31.94 66.76
C HIS A 28 20.42 -30.96 65.87
N GLN A 29 19.10 -31.07 65.97
CA GLN A 29 18.13 -30.20 65.33
C GLN A 29 18.18 -28.80 65.96
N LEU A 30 18.42 -27.78 65.15
CA LEU A 30 17.93 -26.44 65.41
C LEU A 30 17.15 -26.00 64.17
N GLN A 31 15.85 -25.80 64.38
CA GLN A 31 14.92 -25.16 63.45
C GLN A 31 15.52 -23.86 62.93
N TYR A 32 15.91 -23.86 61.67
CA TYR A 32 15.94 -22.64 60.87
C TYR A 32 14.97 -22.84 59.71
N GLU A 33 14.01 -21.92 59.70
CA GLU A 33 12.88 -21.78 58.82
C GLU A 33 13.30 -21.89 57.34
N TYR A 34 12.75 -22.88 56.65
CA TYR A 34 12.89 -23.02 55.19
C TYR A 34 12.17 -21.84 54.52
N ALA A 35 12.92 -20.79 54.17
CA ALA A 35 12.46 -19.87 53.14
C ALA A 35 12.39 -20.66 51.82
N PRO A 36 11.27 -20.59 51.07
CA PRO A 36 11.20 -21.25 49.77
C PRO A 36 12.25 -20.64 48.84
N PRO A 37 12.84 -21.43 47.92
CA PRO A 37 13.75 -20.88 46.93
C PRO A 37 13.00 -19.79 46.13
N PRO A 38 13.67 -18.68 45.77
CA PRO A 38 13.04 -17.66 44.94
C PRO A 38 12.52 -18.33 43.67
N PRO A 39 11.32 -17.94 43.18
CA PRO A 39 10.79 -18.53 41.97
C PRO A 39 11.82 -18.32 40.86
N LEU A 40 12.19 -19.41 40.18
CA LEU A 40 12.90 -19.31 38.92
C LEU A 40 12.03 -18.44 38.02
N TYR A 41 12.46 -17.20 37.80
CA TYR A 41 11.91 -16.37 36.75
C TYR A 41 12.16 -17.12 35.44
N HIS A 42 11.16 -17.88 35.00
CA HIS A 42 11.00 -18.14 33.58
C HIS A 42 11.00 -16.76 32.92
N PRO A 43 11.88 -16.49 31.94
CA PRO A 43 11.79 -15.26 31.19
C PRO A 43 10.38 -15.20 30.63
N ILE A 44 9.61 -14.19 31.05
CA ILE A 44 8.39 -13.80 30.34
C ILE A 44 8.81 -13.68 28.88
N PRO A 45 8.12 -14.31 27.91
CA PRO A 45 8.43 -14.10 26.51
C PRO A 45 8.30 -12.61 26.27
N ASP A 46 9.43 -11.95 26.04
CA ASP A 46 9.50 -10.54 25.73
C ASP A 46 8.52 -10.29 24.57
N PRO A 47 7.59 -9.31 24.64
CA PRO A 47 6.71 -9.00 23.51
C PRO A 47 7.51 -8.51 22.28
N TYR A 48 8.84 -8.38 22.42
CA TYR A 48 9.80 -8.10 21.37
C TYR A 48 10.33 -9.33 20.63
N TYR A 49 9.76 -10.53 20.80
CA TYR A 49 9.80 -11.55 19.74
C TYR A 49 8.96 -11.13 18.51
N ARG A 50 9.07 -9.85 18.08
CA ARG A 50 9.18 -9.56 16.66
C ARG A 50 10.41 -10.33 16.17
N ARG A 51 10.19 -11.53 15.66
CA ARG A 51 11.05 -11.98 14.57
C ARG A 51 10.88 -10.92 13.49
N HIS A 52 11.81 -9.96 13.47
CA HIS A 52 12.11 -9.22 12.26
C HIS A 52 12.32 -10.31 11.21
N ALA A 53 11.31 -10.52 10.36
CA ALA A 53 11.50 -11.28 9.15
C ALA A 53 12.77 -10.70 8.50
N PRO A 54 13.70 -11.55 8.04
CA PRO A 54 14.90 -11.07 7.38
C PRO A 54 14.48 -10.03 6.33
N TYR A 55 15.26 -8.98 6.16
CA TYR A 55 15.00 -7.79 5.32
C TYR A 55 14.43 -8.09 3.91
N PHE A 56 14.49 -9.35 3.47
CA PHE A 56 13.94 -9.92 2.24
C PHE A 56 12.41 -10.11 2.18
N GLY A 57 11.61 -9.64 3.15
CA GLY A 57 10.16 -9.89 3.17
C GLY A 57 9.30 -8.83 3.84
N GLN A 58 9.61 -7.54 3.65
CA GLN A 58 8.71 -6.47 4.09
C GLN A 58 7.78 -6.05 2.95
N PRO A 59 6.46 -5.88 3.19
CA PRO A 59 5.52 -5.48 2.16
C PRO A 59 5.86 -4.10 1.55
N ASP A 60 6.46 -3.20 2.35
CA ASP A 60 7.00 -1.92 1.87
C ASP A 60 8.11 -2.09 0.83
N TYR A 61 8.98 -3.09 1.01
CA TYR A 61 10.06 -3.39 0.06
C TYR A 61 9.49 -3.89 -1.28
N ARG A 62 8.43 -4.71 -1.25
CA ARG A 62 7.75 -5.16 -2.47
C ARG A 62 7.15 -4.01 -3.27
N VAL A 63 6.59 -2.99 -2.59
CA VAL A 63 6.14 -1.76 -3.28
C VAL A 63 7.31 -0.96 -3.85
N TYR A 64 8.45 -0.91 -3.17
CA TYR A 64 9.67 -0.33 -3.72
C TYR A 64 10.15 -1.05 -4.99
N GLU A 65 10.17 -2.38 -5.00
CA GLU A 65 10.53 -3.17 -6.18
C GLU A 65 9.55 -2.97 -7.34
N LEU A 66 8.25 -2.92 -7.04
CA LEU A 66 7.21 -2.60 -8.02
C LEU A 66 7.47 -1.24 -8.68
N ASN A 67 7.74 -0.21 -7.88
CA ASN A 67 8.10 1.12 -8.40
C ASN A 67 9.36 1.08 -9.26
N LYS A 68 10.40 0.36 -8.81
CA LYS A 68 11.65 0.20 -9.55
C LYS A 68 11.41 -0.50 -10.89
N ARG A 69 10.56 -1.53 -10.94
CA ARG A 69 10.20 -2.23 -12.17
C ARG A 69 9.44 -1.33 -13.14
N LEU A 70 8.51 -0.51 -12.64
CA LEU A 70 7.79 0.48 -13.46
C LEU A 70 8.73 1.53 -14.08
N GLN A 71 9.82 1.90 -13.40
CA GLN A 71 10.84 2.81 -13.92
C GLN A 71 11.71 2.20 -15.03
N GLN A 72 11.80 0.88 -15.11
CA GLN A 72 12.55 0.18 -16.17
C GLN A 72 11.75 0.04 -17.48
N ARG A 73 10.49 0.51 -17.50
CA ARG A 73 9.64 0.49 -18.70
C ARG A 73 10.23 1.41 -19.77
N THR A 74 10.24 0.94 -21.01
CA THR A 74 10.65 1.69 -22.21
C THR A 74 9.46 1.91 -23.15
N GLU A 75 9.55 2.82 -24.12
CA GLU A 75 8.44 3.07 -25.08
C GLU A 75 8.09 1.83 -25.90
N ASP A 76 9.05 0.93 -26.09
CA ASP A 76 8.89 -0.34 -26.82
C ASP A 76 8.42 -1.52 -25.95
N SER A 77 8.05 -1.28 -24.68
CA SER A 77 7.58 -2.35 -23.79
C SER A 77 6.24 -2.92 -24.28
N ASP A 78 6.28 -4.16 -24.76
CA ASP A 78 5.17 -4.87 -25.38
C ASP A 78 4.24 -5.54 -24.35
N ASN A 79 3.29 -6.35 -24.84
CA ASN A 79 2.36 -7.08 -23.96
C ASN A 79 3.07 -8.08 -23.05
N LEU A 80 4.13 -8.74 -23.53
CA LEU A 80 4.87 -9.73 -22.75
C LEU A 80 5.55 -9.08 -21.55
N TRP A 81 6.06 -7.85 -21.71
CA TRP A 81 6.63 -7.10 -20.59
C TRP A 81 5.58 -6.84 -19.48
N TRP A 82 4.36 -6.44 -19.86
CA TRP A 82 3.28 -6.19 -18.90
C TRP A 82 2.77 -7.47 -18.23
N ASP A 83 2.72 -8.58 -18.96
CA ASP A 83 2.35 -9.88 -18.41
C ASP A 83 3.42 -10.38 -17.43
N ALA A 84 4.70 -10.21 -17.76
CA ALA A 84 5.81 -10.51 -16.87
C ALA A 84 5.77 -9.65 -15.60
N PHE A 85 5.53 -8.35 -15.73
CA PHE A 85 5.30 -7.45 -14.58
C PHE A 85 4.16 -7.95 -13.69
N ALA A 86 3.01 -8.30 -14.27
CA ALA A 86 1.89 -8.77 -13.46
C ALA A 86 2.20 -10.12 -12.77
N THR A 87 2.91 -11.03 -13.42
CA THR A 87 3.33 -12.32 -12.83
C THR A 87 4.31 -12.14 -11.69
N GLU A 88 5.19 -11.13 -11.77
CA GLU A 88 6.19 -10.81 -10.74
C GLU A 88 5.56 -10.26 -9.46
N PHE A 89 4.48 -9.48 -9.57
CA PHE A 89 3.90 -8.75 -8.42
C PHE A 89 2.50 -9.19 -7.99
N PHE A 90 1.75 -9.93 -8.82
CA PHE A 90 0.35 -10.28 -8.53
C PHE A 90 0.14 -11.79 -8.56
N GLU A 91 -0.69 -12.28 -7.65
CA GLU A 91 -1.19 -13.66 -7.65
C GLU A 91 -2.06 -13.95 -8.88
N ASP A 92 -2.25 -15.24 -9.18
CA ASP A 92 -3.04 -15.66 -10.34
C ASP A 92 -4.55 -15.40 -10.17
N ASP A 93 -5.02 -15.32 -8.92
CA ASP A 93 -6.39 -14.96 -8.54
C ASP A 93 -6.53 -13.49 -8.09
N ALA A 94 -5.50 -12.66 -8.33
CA ALA A 94 -5.46 -11.30 -7.81
C ALA A 94 -6.59 -10.41 -8.33
N THR A 95 -6.98 -9.45 -7.48
CA THR A 95 -7.96 -8.42 -7.82
C THR A 95 -7.39 -7.01 -7.64
N LEU A 96 -7.79 -6.10 -8.53
CA LEU A 96 -7.45 -4.68 -8.45
C LEU A 96 -8.71 -3.84 -8.44
N THR A 97 -8.86 -3.02 -7.41
CA THR A 97 -10.02 -2.16 -7.16
C THR A 97 -9.60 -0.69 -7.07
N LEU A 98 -10.30 0.15 -7.82
CA LEU A 98 -10.23 1.61 -7.70
C LEU A 98 -11.55 2.17 -7.21
N THR A 99 -11.48 3.14 -6.30
CA THR A 99 -12.65 3.87 -5.80
C THR A 99 -12.40 5.37 -5.88
N PHE A 100 -13.29 6.12 -6.52
CA PHE A 100 -13.19 7.58 -6.65
C PHE A 100 -14.55 8.20 -6.97
N CYS A 101 -14.72 9.50 -6.70
CA CYS A 101 -15.96 10.23 -6.97
C CYS A 101 -15.91 10.96 -8.30
N LEU A 102 -16.77 10.57 -9.24
CA LEU A 102 -17.01 11.33 -10.47
C LEU A 102 -18.21 12.28 -10.28
N GLU A 103 -18.51 13.08 -11.31
CA GLU A 103 -19.65 14.02 -11.33
C GLU A 103 -20.99 13.34 -11.07
N ASP A 104 -21.13 12.07 -11.48
CA ASP A 104 -22.33 11.24 -11.30
C ASP A 104 -22.29 10.40 -10.00
N GLY A 105 -21.33 10.69 -9.12
CA GLY A 105 -21.22 10.08 -7.79
C GLY A 105 -20.04 9.12 -7.62
N PRO A 106 -20.02 8.38 -6.50
CA PRO A 106 -18.92 7.49 -6.18
C PRO A 106 -18.95 6.23 -7.05
N LYS A 107 -17.79 5.90 -7.63
CA LYS A 107 -17.59 4.74 -8.50
C LYS A 107 -16.59 3.78 -7.88
N ARG A 108 -16.90 2.49 -7.98
CA ARG A 108 -15.98 1.39 -7.66
C ARG A 108 -15.80 0.52 -8.90
N TYR A 109 -14.58 0.46 -9.40
CA TYR A 109 -14.18 -0.41 -10.51
C TYR A 109 -13.30 -1.53 -9.98
N THR A 110 -13.68 -2.78 -10.25
CA THR A 110 -12.86 -3.95 -9.89
C THR A 110 -12.55 -4.77 -11.14
N ILE A 111 -11.28 -5.15 -11.30
CA ILE A 111 -10.78 -6.03 -12.36
C ILE A 111 -10.05 -7.22 -11.75
N GLY A 112 -10.08 -8.36 -12.45
CA GLY A 112 -9.30 -9.56 -12.08
C GLY A 112 -7.93 -9.62 -12.78
N ARG A 113 -7.13 -10.60 -12.39
CA ARG A 113 -5.74 -10.82 -12.82
C ARG A 113 -5.45 -10.66 -14.31
N THR A 114 -6.30 -11.18 -15.19
CA THR A 114 -6.10 -11.12 -16.65
C THR A 114 -6.17 -9.70 -17.23
N LEU A 115 -6.71 -8.75 -16.48
CA LEU A 115 -6.89 -7.35 -16.86
C LEU A 115 -5.90 -6.41 -16.18
N ILE A 116 -5.14 -6.88 -15.17
CA ILE A 116 -4.15 -6.08 -14.44
C ILE A 116 -3.02 -5.57 -15.35
N PRO A 117 -2.39 -6.38 -16.23
CA PRO A 117 -1.35 -5.90 -17.14
C PRO A 117 -1.80 -4.69 -17.97
N ARG A 118 -3.01 -4.79 -18.54
CA ARG A 118 -3.60 -3.73 -19.38
C ARG A 118 -4.03 -2.51 -18.58
N TYR A 119 -4.40 -2.66 -17.31
CA TYR A 119 -4.65 -1.51 -16.43
C TYR A 119 -3.41 -0.63 -16.31
N PHE A 120 -2.26 -1.19 -15.95
CA PHE A 120 -1.02 -0.42 -15.82
C PHE A 120 -0.58 0.17 -17.16
N ARG A 121 -0.66 -0.61 -18.25
CA ARG A 121 -0.40 -0.12 -19.61
C ARG A 121 -1.26 1.10 -19.97
N SER A 122 -2.56 1.09 -19.63
CA SER A 122 -3.49 2.18 -19.95
C SER A 122 -3.09 3.54 -19.33
N ILE A 123 -2.36 3.52 -18.20
CA ILE A 123 -1.85 4.73 -17.55
C ILE A 123 -0.84 5.42 -18.46
N TYR A 124 0.11 4.66 -19.00
CA TYR A 124 1.14 5.14 -19.93
C TYR A 124 0.54 5.55 -21.28
N GLU A 125 -0.45 4.82 -21.79
CA GLU A 125 -1.23 5.23 -22.98
C GLU A 125 -2.00 6.56 -22.76
N GLY A 126 -2.17 7.00 -21.51
CA GLY A 126 -2.67 8.32 -21.14
C GLY A 126 -1.64 9.46 -21.22
N GLY A 127 -0.45 9.22 -21.80
CA GLY A 127 0.62 10.21 -21.92
C GLY A 127 1.52 10.31 -20.69
N VAL A 128 1.49 9.32 -19.81
CA VAL A 128 2.36 9.22 -18.64
C VAL A 128 3.72 8.65 -19.06
N SER A 129 4.81 9.29 -18.63
CA SER A 129 6.18 8.81 -18.82
C SER A 129 6.69 8.03 -17.60
N GLU A 130 6.28 8.40 -16.39
CA GLU A 130 6.70 7.77 -15.14
C GLU A 130 5.52 7.58 -14.19
N LEU A 131 5.52 6.45 -13.47
CA LEU A 131 4.52 6.10 -12.45
C LEU A 131 5.25 5.51 -11.23
N TYR A 132 4.89 5.99 -10.04
CA TYR A 132 5.31 5.37 -8.78
C TYR A 132 4.31 5.66 -7.66
N TYR A 133 4.34 4.84 -6.61
CA TYR A 133 3.51 4.97 -5.42
C TYR A 133 4.39 5.35 -4.23
N THR A 134 3.98 6.38 -3.50
CA THR A 134 4.60 6.75 -2.22
C THR A 134 3.63 6.45 -1.09
N MET A 135 4.13 5.90 0.00
CA MET A 135 3.33 5.54 1.17
C MET A 135 3.96 6.19 2.39
N ARG A 136 3.13 6.86 3.21
CA ARG A 136 3.58 7.46 4.47
C ARG A 136 2.91 6.74 5.62
N GLN A 137 3.72 6.24 6.55
CA GLN A 137 3.26 5.53 7.75
C GLN A 137 2.28 4.38 7.43
N PRO A 138 2.65 3.44 6.52
CA PRO A 138 1.85 2.25 6.28
C PRO A 138 1.73 1.42 7.56
N LYS A 139 0.55 0.83 7.78
CA LYS A 139 0.28 -0.08 8.90
C LYS A 139 0.25 -1.51 8.38
N GLU A 140 1.01 -2.38 9.02
CA GLU A 140 1.05 -3.80 8.69
C GLU A 140 0.16 -4.60 9.64
N SER A 141 -0.54 -5.60 9.11
CA SER A 141 -1.32 -6.57 9.88
C SER A 141 -1.04 -7.97 9.36
N PHE A 142 -0.64 -8.88 10.24
CA PHE A 142 -0.26 -10.24 9.90
C PHE A 142 -1.44 -11.19 10.14
N HIS A 143 -1.72 -12.02 9.15
CA HIS A 143 -2.70 -13.10 9.21
C HIS A 143 -2.00 -14.43 8.97
N ASN A 144 -2.72 -15.54 9.13
CA ASN A 144 -2.13 -16.88 9.00
C ASN A 144 -1.48 -17.14 7.63
N THR A 145 -2.06 -16.60 6.55
CA THR A 145 -1.64 -16.86 5.17
C THR A 145 -1.40 -15.58 4.36
N SER A 146 -1.53 -14.40 4.97
CA SER A 146 -1.40 -13.13 4.26
C SER A 146 -0.90 -12.01 5.17
N ILE A 147 -0.33 -10.97 4.55
CA ILE A 147 0.04 -9.72 5.19
C ILE A 147 -0.79 -8.61 4.56
N THR A 148 -1.49 -7.82 5.37
CA THR A 148 -2.19 -6.62 4.91
C THR A 148 -1.35 -5.40 5.20
N LEU A 149 -1.10 -4.59 4.16
CA LEU A 149 -0.51 -3.26 4.25
C LEU A 149 -1.61 -2.23 4.00
N ASP A 150 -1.90 -1.40 5.00
CA ASP A 150 -2.93 -0.36 4.94
C ASP A 150 -2.29 1.01 5.12
N CYS A 151 -2.30 1.82 4.06
CA CYS A 151 -1.72 3.15 4.05
C CYS A 151 -2.80 4.19 3.75
N ASP A 152 -3.22 4.93 4.79
CA ASP A 152 -4.16 6.05 4.69
C ASP A 152 -3.61 7.26 3.90
N HIS A 153 -2.28 7.35 3.80
CA HIS A 153 -1.55 8.44 3.16
C HIS A 153 -0.69 7.92 2.00
N CYS A 154 -1.35 7.28 1.03
CA CYS A 154 -0.74 6.89 -0.23
C CYS A 154 -0.88 8.02 -1.26
N THR A 155 0.17 8.24 -2.04
CA THR A 155 0.12 9.09 -3.23
C THR A 155 0.63 8.32 -4.43
N MET A 156 -0.24 8.10 -5.41
CA MET A 156 0.13 7.68 -6.76
C MET A 156 0.62 8.91 -7.52
N VAL A 157 1.85 8.88 -7.99
CA VAL A 157 2.48 9.99 -8.71
C VAL A 157 2.70 9.61 -10.16
N THR A 158 2.19 10.42 -11.07
CA THR A 158 2.44 10.28 -12.50
C THR A 158 3.11 11.54 -13.06
N HIS A 159 4.11 11.34 -13.92
CA HIS A 159 4.70 12.42 -14.72
C HIS A 159 4.20 12.28 -16.15
N HIS A 160 3.68 13.35 -16.72
CA HIS A 160 3.20 13.39 -18.09
C HIS A 160 4.30 13.89 -19.04
N GLY A 161 4.30 13.36 -20.26
CA GLY A 161 5.22 13.75 -21.32
C GLY A 161 4.85 15.06 -22.01
N LYS A 162 5.43 15.29 -23.20
CA LYS A 162 5.14 16.48 -24.02
C LYS A 162 3.64 16.58 -24.40
N PRO A 163 3.10 17.79 -24.60
CA PRO A 163 3.79 19.08 -24.56
C PRO A 163 3.92 19.67 -23.15
N MET A 164 3.23 19.10 -22.16
CA MET A 164 3.14 19.63 -20.80
C MET A 164 3.65 18.59 -19.83
N PHE A 165 4.86 18.84 -19.29
CA PHE A 165 5.50 17.98 -18.30
C PHE A 165 4.83 18.10 -16.91
N THR A 166 3.53 17.84 -16.88
CA THR A 166 2.67 17.97 -15.70
C THR A 166 2.91 16.80 -14.77
N LYS A 167 3.10 17.09 -13.49
CA LYS A 167 3.13 16.08 -12.43
C LYS A 167 1.76 16.00 -11.79
N VAL A 168 1.15 14.82 -11.80
CA VAL A 168 -0.13 14.58 -11.14
C VAL A 168 0.10 13.77 -9.86
N CYS A 169 -0.36 14.30 -8.73
CA CYS A 169 -0.32 13.64 -7.44
C CYS A 169 -1.75 13.22 -7.06
N THR A 170 -2.00 11.91 -7.05
CA THR A 170 -3.31 11.34 -6.70
C THR A 170 -3.24 10.77 -5.30
N GLU A 171 -3.90 11.43 -4.35
CA GLU A 171 -3.86 11.12 -2.91
C GLU A 171 -5.04 10.22 -2.53
N GLY A 172 -4.76 9.19 -1.72
CA GLY A 172 -5.78 8.23 -1.32
C GLY A 172 -5.32 7.25 -0.24
N ARG A 173 -6.21 6.31 0.08
CA ARG A 173 -5.89 5.14 0.91
C ARG A 173 -5.57 3.96 -0.01
N LEU A 174 -4.40 3.36 0.17
CA LEU A 174 -4.00 2.13 -0.51
C LEU A 174 -4.00 0.98 0.49
N ILE A 175 -4.75 -0.07 0.19
CA ILE A 175 -4.77 -1.32 0.95
C ILE A 175 -4.25 -2.42 0.02
N LEU A 176 -3.19 -3.09 0.44
CA LEU A 176 -2.62 -4.24 -0.24
C LEU A 176 -2.75 -5.48 0.64
N GLU A 177 -3.14 -6.60 0.05
CA GLU A 177 -3.03 -7.91 0.69
C GLU A 177 -1.98 -8.72 -0.07
N PHE A 178 -0.92 -9.13 0.61
CA PHE A 178 0.15 -9.97 0.09
C PHE A 178 0.00 -11.41 0.58
N THR A 179 0.41 -12.38 -0.23
CA THR A 179 0.64 -13.74 0.26
C THR A 179 1.77 -13.77 1.28
N PHE A 180 1.66 -14.67 2.26
CA PHE A 180 2.72 -14.91 3.23
C PHE A 180 3.57 -16.12 2.81
N ASP A 181 4.29 -15.96 1.70
CA ASP A 181 5.22 -16.92 1.11
C ASP A 181 6.51 -16.21 0.64
N ASP A 182 7.41 -16.95 -0.01
CA ASP A 182 8.70 -16.43 -0.48
C ASP A 182 8.58 -15.40 -1.62
N LEU A 183 7.48 -15.39 -2.38
CA LEU A 183 7.28 -14.48 -3.50
C LEU A 183 6.61 -13.17 -3.08
N MET A 184 5.79 -13.22 -2.02
CA MET A 184 5.06 -12.08 -1.47
C MET A 184 4.36 -11.28 -2.57
N ARG A 185 3.47 -11.97 -3.29
CA ARG A 185 2.69 -11.38 -4.39
C ARG A 185 1.40 -10.80 -3.88
N ILE A 186 0.91 -9.78 -4.59
CA ILE A 186 -0.29 -9.04 -4.25
C ILE A 186 -1.50 -9.85 -4.70
N LYS A 187 -2.33 -10.23 -3.72
CA LYS A 187 -3.63 -10.86 -3.91
C LYS A 187 -4.75 -9.82 -4.07
N SER A 188 -4.68 -8.73 -3.31
CA SER A 188 -5.67 -7.65 -3.37
C SER A 188 -4.98 -6.30 -3.44
N TRP A 189 -5.37 -5.48 -4.41
CA TRP A 189 -4.97 -4.09 -4.54
C TRP A 189 -6.21 -3.21 -4.46
N HIS A 190 -6.33 -2.33 -3.47
CA HIS A 190 -7.43 -1.37 -3.38
C HIS A 190 -6.92 0.05 -3.15
N LEU A 191 -7.04 0.90 -4.18
CA LEU A 191 -6.77 2.34 -4.08
C LEU A 191 -8.09 3.13 -4.05
N ALA A 192 -8.34 3.83 -2.94
CA ALA A 192 -9.45 4.75 -2.77
C ALA A 192 -8.95 6.19 -2.85
N VAL A 193 -9.17 6.85 -4.00
CA VAL A 193 -8.76 8.24 -4.25
C VAL A 193 -9.63 9.19 -3.46
N ARG A 194 -8.98 10.13 -2.77
CA ARG A 194 -9.62 11.19 -1.97
C ARG A 194 -9.44 12.56 -2.62
N ALA A 195 -8.27 12.82 -3.20
CA ALA A 195 -7.94 14.10 -3.84
C ALA A 195 -6.89 13.90 -4.95
N HIS A 196 -6.75 14.90 -5.82
CA HIS A 196 -5.65 14.96 -6.78
C HIS A 196 -5.19 16.41 -6.98
N ARG A 197 -3.94 16.58 -7.40
CA ARG A 197 -3.34 17.87 -7.76
C ARG A 197 -2.52 17.73 -9.03
N GLU A 198 -2.68 18.68 -9.95
CA GLU A 198 -1.86 18.78 -11.17
C GLU A 198 -0.86 19.94 -10.99
N LEU A 199 0.42 19.61 -11.06
CA LEU A 199 1.54 20.53 -10.86
C LEU A 199 2.21 20.79 -12.20
N ILE A 200 2.16 22.04 -12.64
CA ILE A 200 2.67 22.48 -13.92
C ILE A 200 4.03 23.17 -13.70
N PRO A 201 5.06 22.90 -14.52
CA PRO A 201 6.34 23.59 -14.44
C PRO A 201 6.17 25.10 -14.61
N ARG A 202 6.81 25.90 -13.75
CA ARG A 202 6.73 27.38 -13.82
C ARG A 202 7.08 27.94 -15.20
N GLN A 203 8.03 27.31 -15.90
CA GLN A 203 8.47 27.69 -17.24
C GLN A 203 7.32 27.66 -18.27
N ALA A 204 6.34 26.76 -18.11
CA ALA A 204 5.19 26.66 -19.02
C ALA A 204 4.17 27.80 -18.83
N VAL A 205 4.19 28.48 -17.68
CA VAL A 205 3.26 29.58 -17.33
C VAL A 205 3.73 30.93 -17.90
N HIS A 206 4.97 31.01 -18.40
CA HIS A 206 5.49 32.22 -19.06
C HIS A 206 5.18 32.29 -20.56
N ALA A 207 4.22 31.49 -21.04
CA ALA A 207 3.79 31.55 -22.42
C ALA A 207 3.23 32.95 -22.74
N PRO A 208 3.73 33.65 -23.78
CA PRO A 208 3.31 35.01 -24.12
C PRO A 208 1.85 35.07 -24.64
N GLU A 209 1.26 33.93 -24.99
CA GLU A 209 -0.06 33.83 -25.58
C GLU A 209 -1.12 33.45 -24.53
N HIS A 210 -2.09 34.34 -24.30
CA HIS A 210 -3.21 34.12 -23.36
C HIS A 210 -3.99 32.83 -23.64
N ALA A 211 -4.17 32.45 -24.91
CA ALA A 211 -4.87 31.23 -25.29
C ALA A 211 -4.13 29.95 -24.83
N ALA A 212 -2.80 29.98 -24.74
CA ALA A 212 -1.99 28.87 -24.25
C ALA A 212 -2.16 28.69 -22.73
N LEU A 213 -2.31 29.80 -21.98
CA LEU A 213 -2.54 29.78 -20.53
C LEU A 213 -3.92 29.23 -20.17
N ASP A 214 -4.95 29.54 -20.96
CA ASP A 214 -6.30 28.99 -20.77
C ASP A 214 -6.34 27.47 -20.97
N GLN A 215 -5.52 26.93 -21.86
CA GLN A 215 -5.39 25.47 -22.02
C GLN A 215 -4.60 24.85 -20.86
N LEU A 216 -3.59 25.54 -20.37
CA LEU A 216 -2.77 25.13 -19.21
C LEU A 216 -3.60 25.02 -17.92
N ALA A 217 -4.64 25.84 -17.79
CA ALA A 217 -5.52 25.86 -16.62
C ALA A 217 -6.52 24.69 -16.56
N LYS A 218 -6.66 23.90 -17.64
CA LYS A 218 -7.56 22.75 -17.66
C LYS A 218 -6.85 21.51 -17.15
N ASN A 219 -7.53 20.77 -16.28
CA ASN A 219 -7.04 19.48 -15.84
C ASN A 219 -6.95 18.50 -17.01
N ILE A 220 -5.86 17.73 -17.06
CA ILE A 220 -5.66 16.66 -18.05
C ILE A 220 -6.19 15.32 -17.54
N THR A 221 -6.51 15.23 -16.24
CA THR A 221 -7.05 14.04 -15.58
C THR A 221 -8.43 14.31 -14.97
N ARG A 222 -9.15 13.23 -14.63
CA ARG A 222 -10.36 13.29 -13.80
C ARG A 222 -10.12 12.45 -12.55
N GLN A 223 -10.10 13.10 -11.39
CA GLN A 223 -9.69 12.48 -10.12
C GLN A 223 -8.29 11.87 -10.14
N GLY A 224 -7.36 12.50 -10.87
CA GLY A 224 -5.99 12.01 -10.98
C GLY A 224 -5.83 10.78 -11.90
N ILE A 225 -6.93 10.34 -12.54
CA ILE A 225 -6.93 9.23 -13.49
C ILE A 225 -7.06 9.77 -14.91
N THR A 226 -6.25 9.25 -15.84
CA THR A 226 -6.27 9.65 -17.25
C THR A 226 -7.54 9.15 -17.95
N ASN A 227 -7.96 9.83 -19.02
CA ASN A 227 -9.12 9.41 -19.80
C ASN A 227 -8.94 8.01 -20.41
N SER A 228 -7.72 7.65 -20.83
CA SER A 228 -7.38 6.31 -21.34
C SER A 228 -7.68 5.24 -20.29
N THR A 229 -7.20 5.42 -19.06
CA THR A 229 -7.45 4.49 -17.95
C THR A 229 -8.94 4.46 -17.55
N LEU A 230 -9.63 5.60 -17.51
CA LEU A 230 -11.07 5.63 -17.21
C LEU A 230 -11.89 4.88 -18.26
N ASN A 231 -11.58 5.06 -19.54
CA ASN A 231 -12.27 4.36 -20.62
C ASN A 231 -11.99 2.86 -20.58
N TYR A 232 -10.76 2.47 -20.28
CA TYR A 232 -10.41 1.07 -20.05
C TYR A 232 -11.26 0.45 -18.92
N LEU A 233 -11.33 1.11 -17.75
CA LEU A 233 -12.10 0.63 -16.61
C LEU A 233 -13.60 0.54 -16.91
N ARG A 234 -14.17 1.54 -17.59
CA ARG A 234 -15.61 1.53 -17.96
C ARG A 234 -15.99 0.34 -18.83
N VAL A 235 -15.10 -0.11 -19.71
CA VAL A 235 -15.39 -1.20 -20.67
C VAL A 235 -15.06 -2.58 -20.07
N ARG A 236 -14.08 -2.65 -19.18
CA ARG A 236 -13.48 -3.94 -18.75
C ARG A 236 -13.71 -4.29 -17.29
N ALA A 237 -14.05 -3.33 -16.44
CA ALA A 237 -14.23 -3.56 -15.01
C ALA A 237 -15.70 -3.76 -14.64
N THR A 238 -15.94 -4.52 -13.59
CA THR A 238 -17.23 -4.50 -12.91
C THR A 238 -17.36 -3.16 -12.21
N CYS A 239 -18.34 -2.35 -12.62
CA CYS A 239 -18.63 -1.05 -12.02
C CYS A 239 -19.81 -1.18 -11.06
N LEU A 240 -19.56 -0.90 -9.77
CA LEU A 240 -20.63 -0.73 -8.78
C LEU A 240 -20.73 0.75 -8.43
N SER A 241 -21.92 1.33 -8.52
CA SER A 241 -22.24 2.58 -7.82
C SER A 241 -22.33 2.25 -6.34
N THR A 242 -21.54 2.92 -5.49
CA THR A 242 -21.48 2.63 -4.04
C THR A 242 -22.73 3.06 -3.26
N PHE A 243 -23.89 3.15 -3.91
CA PHE A 243 -25.19 3.36 -3.28
C PHE A 243 -25.80 2.08 -2.69
N ASP A 244 -25.21 0.91 -2.93
CA ASP A 244 -25.73 -0.34 -2.36
C ASP A 244 -25.15 -0.65 -0.98
N SER A 245 -25.97 -0.34 0.01
CA SER A 245 -26.30 -1.14 1.20
C SER A 245 -25.15 -1.79 1.97
N VAL A 246 -24.90 -1.25 3.18
CA VAL A 246 -24.40 -2.05 4.31
C VAL A 246 -25.31 -3.28 4.44
N PRO A 247 -24.79 -4.53 4.46
CA PRO A 247 -25.61 -5.68 4.74
C PRO A 247 -26.05 -5.59 6.20
N ALA A 248 -27.32 -5.30 6.43
CA ALA A 248 -27.92 -5.42 7.75
C ALA A 248 -27.83 -6.90 8.17
N LEU A 249 -27.10 -7.14 9.25
CA LEU A 249 -27.07 -8.43 9.93
C LEU A 249 -28.51 -8.84 10.28
N GLY A 250 -28.81 -10.11 10.02
CA GLY A 250 -30.17 -10.66 10.00
C GLY A 250 -30.98 -10.43 11.28
N GLY A 251 -32.26 -10.18 11.07
CA GLY A 251 -33.31 -10.28 12.07
C GLY A 251 -34.61 -10.60 11.34
N GLY A 252 -35.06 -11.85 11.44
CA GLY A 252 -36.35 -12.28 10.90
C GLY A 252 -37.51 -11.59 11.62
N GLY A 253 -38.57 -11.28 10.88
CA GLY A 253 -39.79 -10.73 11.47
C GLY A 253 -40.71 -10.14 10.41
N SER A 254 -41.86 -10.78 10.26
CA SER A 254 -42.97 -10.48 9.36
C SER A 254 -43.50 -9.04 9.40
N GLY A 255 -43.93 -8.54 8.23
CA GLY A 255 -45.15 -7.74 8.13
C GLY A 255 -44.99 -6.24 7.86
N ALA A 256 -45.84 -5.76 6.94
CA ALA A 256 -46.18 -4.38 6.61
C ALA A 256 -45.23 -3.63 5.66
N ALA A 257 -45.64 -3.60 4.38
CA ALA A 257 -45.22 -2.60 3.41
C ALA A 257 -45.69 -1.20 3.88
N ALA A 258 -44.75 -0.39 4.37
CA ALA A 258 -44.97 1.02 4.62
C ALA A 258 -44.48 1.83 3.40
N TYR A 259 -45.43 2.37 2.64
CA TYR A 259 -45.17 3.39 1.64
C TYR A 259 -44.55 4.62 2.31
N TYR A 260 -43.24 4.84 2.14
CA TYR A 260 -42.63 6.12 2.49
C TYR A 260 -42.91 7.15 1.40
N ARG A 261 -43.86 8.02 1.71
CA ARG A 261 -44.20 9.25 0.98
C ARG A 261 -43.03 10.23 1.09
N ALA A 262 -42.45 10.63 -0.03
CA ALA A 262 -41.43 11.68 -0.10
C ALA A 262 -41.95 12.99 0.53
N PRO A 263 -41.14 13.72 1.33
CA PRO A 263 -41.55 15.02 1.83
C PRO A 263 -41.54 16.06 0.70
N ARG A 264 -42.66 16.78 0.57
CA ARG A 264 -42.80 17.97 -0.29
C ARG A 264 -41.76 19.02 0.08
N ALA A 265 -41.06 19.54 -0.92
CA ALA A 265 -40.25 20.76 -0.79
C ALA A 265 -41.13 21.96 -0.38
N PRO A 266 -40.72 22.79 0.60
CA PRO A 266 -41.36 24.07 0.80
C PRO A 266 -40.88 25.08 -0.25
N ALA A 267 -41.86 25.82 -0.80
CA ALA A 267 -41.66 26.91 -1.74
C ALA A 267 -40.82 28.05 -1.14
N GLN A 268 -40.03 28.70 -2.00
CA GLN A 268 -39.22 29.87 -1.71
C GLN A 268 -40.05 31.06 -1.17
N PRO A 269 -39.37 32.05 -0.57
CA PRO A 269 -39.60 33.43 -0.97
C PRO A 269 -38.34 34.10 -1.52
N LEU A 270 -38.52 34.78 -2.67
CA LEU A 270 -37.63 35.79 -3.21
C LEU A 270 -37.43 36.94 -2.20
N ASN A 271 -36.18 37.35 -1.92
CA ASN A 271 -35.62 38.65 -2.32
C ASN A 271 -34.22 38.93 -1.73
N MET A 272 -33.43 39.63 -2.55
CA MET A 272 -32.26 40.47 -2.26
C MET A 272 -30.84 39.86 -2.24
N PRO A 273 -29.83 40.63 -2.71
CA PRO A 273 -28.74 40.11 -3.54
C PRO A 273 -27.38 40.20 -2.85
N ILE A 274 -26.49 39.24 -3.11
CA ILE A 274 -25.06 39.45 -2.92
C ILE A 274 -24.31 38.94 -4.16
N PHE A 275 -23.55 39.89 -4.71
CA PHE A 275 -22.75 39.82 -5.92
C PHE A 275 -21.67 38.72 -5.85
N TYR A 276 -21.50 37.96 -6.93
CA TYR A 276 -20.16 37.58 -7.39
C TYR A 276 -20.00 37.95 -8.86
N ARG A 277 -19.03 38.82 -9.07
CA ARG A 277 -18.72 39.54 -10.31
C ARG A 277 -18.14 38.58 -11.34
N SER A 278 -18.83 38.50 -12.48
CA SER A 278 -18.36 37.96 -13.75
C SER A 278 -17.29 38.87 -14.37
N LYS A 279 -16.27 38.24 -14.95
CA LYS A 279 -15.44 38.66 -16.10
C LYS A 279 -14.94 40.11 -16.18
N GLY A 280 -13.61 40.24 -16.18
CA GLY A 280 -12.85 40.98 -17.18
C GLY A 280 -13.05 42.50 -17.28
N LYS A 281 -12.07 43.25 -16.76
CA LYS A 281 -11.44 44.33 -17.50
C LYS A 281 -10.14 44.74 -16.81
N LEU A 282 -9.06 44.68 -17.59
CA LEU A 282 -7.84 45.45 -17.38
C LEU A 282 -8.22 46.92 -17.36
N ASP A 283 -7.78 47.64 -16.33
CA ASP A 283 -7.48 49.06 -16.45
C ASP A 283 -6.08 49.28 -15.86
N LEU A 284 -5.18 49.73 -16.72
CA LEU A 284 -3.91 50.35 -16.35
C LEU A 284 -4.20 51.64 -15.59
N ALA A 285 -3.50 51.86 -14.49
CA ALA A 285 -3.29 53.19 -13.95
C ALA A 285 -1.81 53.35 -13.58
N TYR A 286 -1.27 54.48 -14.01
CA TYR A 286 0.12 54.94 -13.96
C TYR A 286 0.77 54.88 -12.58
#